data_AF-A0AAJ5WIR8-F1
#
_entry.id   AF-A0AAJ5WIR8-F1
#
_cell.length_a   1.000
_cell.length_b   1.000
_cell.length_c   1.000
_cell.angle_alpha   90.00
_cell.angle_beta   90.00
_cell.angle_gamma   90.00
#
_symmetry.space_group_name_H-M   'P 1'
#
loop_
_entity.id
_entity.type
_entity.pdbx_description
1 polymer ?
#
loop_
_entity_poly.entity_id
_entity_poly.type
_entity_poly.pdbx_seq_one_letter_code
_entity_poly.pdbx_strand_id
1 'polypeptide(L)'
;MSDIEKVKALVVQHAADGISASELFLRLMPEGAHLAGIEIQMMLFALQEEGRLYGEELEGQWWYTSIDQNGAACAALEYSPQFAEHIIAASCGAFQEIDADSLIKELDEMIAQARRGQTDTQ
;
A
#
# COMPACT_ATOMS: atom_id res chain seq x y z
N MET A 1 -24.39 5.33 -21.57
CA MET A 1 -23.32 5.37 -20.56
C MET A 1 -23.81 6.23 -19.42
N SER A 2 -23.92 5.68 -18.21
CA SER A 2 -24.23 6.49 -17.02
C SER A 2 -23.10 7.51 -16.81
N ASP A 3 -23.39 8.62 -16.15
CA ASP A 3 -22.38 9.65 -15.90
C ASP A 3 -21.18 9.11 -15.10
N ILE A 4 -21.40 8.06 -14.29
CA ILE A 4 -20.32 7.39 -13.55
C ILE A 4 -19.33 6.65 -14.47
N GLU A 5 -19.80 6.05 -15.56
CA GLU A 5 -18.92 5.35 -16.51
C GLU A 5 -18.10 6.32 -17.35
N LYS A 6 -18.62 7.53 -17.60
CA LYS A 6 -17.85 8.62 -18.22
C LYS A 6 -16.73 9.07 -17.29
N VAL A 7 -17.03 9.29 -16.01
CA VAL A 7 -16.02 9.72 -15.03
C VAL A 7 -14.96 8.63 -14.84
N LYS A 8 -15.34 7.34 -14.79
CA LYS A 8 -14.38 6.23 -14.78
C LYS A 8 -13.44 6.27 -16.00
N ALA A 9 -13.97 6.49 -17.20
CA ALA A 9 -13.15 6.58 -18.41
C ALA A 9 -12.18 7.79 -18.34
N LEU A 10 -12.64 8.93 -17.84
CA LEU A 10 -11.80 10.12 -17.64
C LEU A 10 -10.67 9.87 -16.64
N VAL A 11 -10.95 9.17 -15.53
CA VAL A 11 -9.91 8.77 -14.56
C VAL A 11 -8.80 7.98 -15.25
N VAL A 12 -9.18 6.93 -15.98
CA VAL A 12 -8.22 6.06 -16.70
C VAL A 12 -7.43 6.86 -17.75
N GLN A 13 -8.10 7.77 -18.46
CA GLN A 13 -7.45 8.62 -19.46
C GLN A 13 -6.45 9.60 -18.82
N HIS A 14 -6.82 10.25 -17.72
CA HIS A 14 -5.94 11.20 -17.03
C HIS A 14 -4.74 10.54 -16.36
N ALA A 15 -4.87 9.28 -15.96
CA ALA A 15 -3.81 8.50 -15.33
C ALA A 15 -2.89 7.78 -16.33
N ALA A 16 -3.05 7.95 -17.66
CA ALA A 16 -2.26 7.24 -18.68
C ALA A 16 -0.74 7.32 -18.47
N ASP A 17 -0.24 8.50 -18.09
CA ASP A 17 1.19 8.74 -17.85
C ASP A 17 1.51 8.95 -16.36
N GLY A 18 0.59 8.58 -15.47
CA GLY A 18 0.65 8.90 -14.05
C GLY A 18 0.10 10.30 -13.72
N ILE A 19 -0.65 10.40 -12.63
CA ILE A 19 -1.24 11.65 -12.15
C ILE A 19 -1.31 11.67 -10.63
N SER A 20 -0.98 12.80 -10.00
CA SER A 20 -1.16 12.95 -8.55
C SER A 20 -2.65 13.01 -8.21
N ALA A 21 -3.03 12.53 -7.02
CA ALA A 21 -4.41 12.57 -6.56
C ALA A 21 -4.98 13.99 -6.62
N SER A 22 -4.20 14.98 -6.17
CA SER A 22 -4.56 16.41 -6.18
C SER A 22 -4.93 16.90 -7.59
N GLU A 23 -4.08 16.59 -8.57
CA GLU A 23 -4.28 16.99 -9.97
C GLU A 23 -5.45 16.24 -10.60
N LEU A 24 -5.62 14.95 -10.27
CA LEU A 24 -6.75 14.16 -10.70
C LEU A 24 -8.07 14.76 -10.18
N PHE A 25 -8.16 15.08 -8.89
CA PHE A 25 -9.35 15.72 -8.33
C PHE A 25 -9.67 17.06 -8.99
N LEU A 26 -8.65 17.88 -9.29
CA LEU A 26 -8.83 19.15 -10.00
C LEU A 26 -9.41 18.95 -11.40
N ARG A 27 -8.96 17.92 -12.14
CA ARG A 27 -9.46 17.60 -13.49
C ARG A 27 -10.84 16.95 -13.48
N LEU A 28 -11.17 16.21 -12.42
CA LEU A 28 -12.48 15.59 -12.28
C LEU A 28 -13.56 16.57 -11.79
N MET A 29 -13.21 17.65 -11.08
CA MET A 29 -14.20 18.59 -10.55
C MET A 29 -15.17 19.19 -11.59
N PRO A 30 -14.72 19.65 -12.77
CA PRO A 30 -15.64 20.18 -13.80
C PRO A 30 -16.59 19.13 -14.37
N GLU A 31 -16.09 17.90 -14.55
CA GLU A 31 -16.80 16.80 -15.22
C GLU A 31 -17.65 15.96 -14.24
N GLY A 32 -17.27 15.98 -12.96
CA GLY A 32 -17.84 15.23 -11.86
C GLY A 32 -18.46 16.13 -10.80
N ALA A 33 -18.90 17.34 -11.16
CA ALA A 33 -19.46 18.35 -10.25
C ALA A 33 -20.66 17.87 -9.39
N HIS A 34 -21.18 16.67 -9.68
CA HIS A 34 -22.29 16.02 -8.99
C HIS A 34 -21.85 14.94 -8.00
N LEU A 35 -20.58 14.52 -8.05
CA LEU A 35 -20.05 13.43 -7.25
C LEU A 35 -19.45 13.96 -5.94
N ALA A 36 -19.89 13.38 -4.83
CA ALA A 36 -19.26 13.60 -3.54
C ALA A 36 -17.86 12.96 -3.52
N GLY A 37 -16.97 13.49 -2.67
CA GLY A 37 -15.60 12.95 -2.54
C GLY A 37 -15.55 11.45 -2.25
N ILE A 38 -16.52 10.93 -1.47
CA ILE A 38 -16.63 9.49 -1.20
C ILE A 38 -16.97 8.66 -2.44
N GLU A 39 -17.77 9.19 -3.36
CA GLU A 39 -18.13 8.50 -4.60
C GLU A 39 -16.94 8.42 -5.55
N ILE A 40 -16.13 9.49 -5.60
CA ILE A 40 -14.85 9.49 -6.32
C ILE A 40 -13.90 8.46 -5.69
N GLN A 41 -13.78 8.43 -4.37
CA GLN A 41 -12.92 7.45 -3.68
C GLN A 41 -13.33 6.00 -3.99
N MET A 42 -14.62 5.70 -3.87
CA MET A 42 -15.17 4.38 -4.19
C MET A 42 -14.94 3.99 -5.65
N MET A 43 -15.02 4.96 -6.56
CA MET A 43 -14.76 4.74 -7.98
C MET A 43 -13.29 4.41 -8.24
N LEU A 44 -12.37 5.11 -7.58
CA LEU A 44 -10.93 4.82 -7.68
C LEU A 44 -10.62 3.41 -7.19
N PHE A 45 -11.18 3.01 -6.03
CA PHE A 45 -11.06 1.64 -5.53
C PHE A 45 -11.61 0.60 -6.53
N ALA A 46 -12.81 0.83 -7.09
CA ALA A 46 -13.38 -0.09 -8.07
C ALA A 46 -12.49 -0.24 -9.32
N LEU A 47 -11.88 0.84 -9.81
CA LEU A 47 -10.96 0.78 -10.95
C LEU A 47 -9.65 0.03 -10.63
N GLN A 48 -9.22 0.05 -9.37
CA GLN A 48 -8.08 -0.76 -8.91
C GLN A 48 -8.45 -2.24 -8.81
N GLU A 49 -9.64 -2.58 -8.28
CA GLU A 49 -10.14 -3.96 -8.27
C GLU A 49 -10.36 -4.52 -9.69
N GLU A 50 -10.79 -3.68 -10.63
CA GLU A 50 -10.91 -4.02 -12.06
C GLU A 50 -9.53 -4.19 -12.74
N GLY A 51 -8.42 -3.89 -12.06
CA GLY A 51 -7.07 -3.97 -12.64
C GLY A 51 -6.83 -2.96 -13.76
N ARG A 52 -7.50 -1.80 -13.70
CA ARG A 52 -7.41 -0.73 -14.71
C ARG A 52 -6.67 0.50 -14.20
N LEU A 53 -6.45 0.57 -12.89
CA LEU A 53 -5.77 1.66 -12.20
C LEU A 53 -4.83 1.07 -11.15
N TYR A 54 -3.63 1.63 -11.06
CA TYR A 54 -2.67 1.39 -9.99
C TYR A 54 -2.56 2.66 -9.15
N GLY A 55 -2.46 2.51 -7.83
CA GLY A 55 -2.30 3.62 -6.90
C GLY A 55 -1.10 3.38 -6.00
N GLU A 56 -0.26 4.40 -5.83
CA GLU A 56 0.96 4.33 -5.01
C GLU A 56 1.24 5.64 -4.28
N GLU A 57 2.01 5.56 -3.20
CA GLU A 57 2.54 6.72 -2.50
C GLU A 57 3.97 7.00 -2.95
N LEU A 58 4.22 8.19 -3.50
CA LEU A 58 5.54 8.69 -3.87
C LEU A 58 5.80 10.00 -3.14
N GLU A 59 6.86 10.04 -2.34
CA GLU A 59 7.30 11.24 -1.60
C GLU A 59 6.20 11.91 -0.75
N GLY A 60 5.33 11.11 -0.13
CA GLY A 60 4.21 11.62 0.69
C GLY A 60 3.01 12.12 -0.12
N GLN A 61 2.98 11.87 -1.43
CA GLN A 61 1.86 12.17 -2.30
C GLN A 61 1.31 10.89 -2.92
N TRP A 62 -0.02 10.83 -3.04
CA TRP A 62 -0.67 9.70 -3.69
C TRP A 62 -0.73 9.93 -5.20
N TRP A 63 -0.36 8.91 -5.98
CA TRP A 63 -0.31 8.91 -7.44
C TRP A 63 -1.15 7.76 -7.99
N TYR A 64 -1.71 8.00 -9.18
CA TYR A 64 -2.48 7.01 -9.92
C TYR A 64 -1.93 6.85 -11.33
N THR A 65 -1.76 5.61 -11.77
CA THR A 65 -1.30 5.27 -13.12
C THR A 65 -2.26 4.27 -13.73
N SER A 66 -2.72 4.50 -14.96
CA SER A 66 -3.63 3.55 -15.60
C SER A 66 -2.87 2.33 -16.09
N ILE A 67 -3.55 1.19 -16.03
CA ILE A 67 -2.99 -0.09 -16.43
C ILE A 67 -3.54 -0.39 -17.83
N ASP A 68 -2.68 -0.30 -18.84
CA ASP A 68 -3.03 -0.78 -20.17
C ASP A 68 -2.96 -2.31 -20.20
N GLN A 69 -4.12 -2.96 -20.08
CA GLN A 69 -4.24 -4.42 -20.17
C GLN A 69 -3.83 -4.97 -21.54
N ASN A 70 -3.74 -4.12 -22.57
CA ASN A 70 -3.25 -4.50 -23.90
C ASN A 70 -1.77 -4.15 -24.12
N GLY A 71 -1.14 -3.49 -23.15
CA GLY A 71 0.27 -3.13 -23.21
C GLY A 71 1.14 -4.37 -23.01
N ALA A 72 2.22 -4.49 -23.79
CA ALA A 72 3.18 -5.59 -23.66
C ALA A 72 3.80 -5.69 -22.24
N ALA A 73 3.75 -4.62 -21.45
CA ALA A 73 4.17 -4.58 -20.05
C ALA A 73 3.20 -5.27 -19.07
N CYS A 74 1.94 -5.49 -19.47
CA CYS A 74 0.94 -6.26 -18.72
C CYS A 74 0.87 -7.72 -19.12
N ALA A 75 1.78 -8.20 -19.99
CA ALA A 75 2.09 -9.62 -20.02
C ALA A 75 2.49 -9.98 -18.60
N ALA A 76 1.58 -10.66 -17.89
CA ALA A 76 1.79 -11.08 -16.52
C ALA A 76 3.21 -11.59 -16.44
N LEU A 77 4.05 -10.89 -15.66
CA LEU A 77 5.32 -11.47 -15.26
C LEU A 77 4.89 -12.72 -14.51
N GLU A 78 4.86 -13.84 -15.23
CA GLU A 78 4.69 -15.17 -14.67
C GLU A 78 5.94 -15.38 -13.83
N TYR A 79 5.95 -14.75 -12.66
CA TYR A 79 6.92 -15.03 -11.64
C TYR A 79 6.75 -16.51 -11.36
N SER A 80 7.79 -17.28 -11.67
CA SER A 80 7.77 -18.69 -11.37
C SER A 80 7.49 -18.84 -9.87
N PRO A 81 6.79 -19.89 -9.43
CA PRO A 81 6.55 -20.13 -8.01
C PRO A 81 7.84 -20.05 -7.19
N GLN A 82 8.98 -20.47 -7.78
CA GLN A 82 10.29 -20.37 -7.16
C GLN A 82 10.77 -18.93 -6.95
N PHE A 83 10.41 -17.98 -7.82
CA PHE A 83 10.75 -16.56 -7.66
C PHE A 83 9.89 -15.88 -6.58
N ALA A 84 8.61 -16.22 -6.49
CA ALA A 84 7.74 -15.73 -5.42
C ALA A 84 8.23 -16.16 -4.03
N GLU A 85 8.75 -17.39 -3.89
CA GLU A 85 9.39 -17.88 -2.66
C GLU A 85 10.65 -17.09 -2.28
N HIS A 86 11.42 -16.58 -3.26
CA HIS A 86 12.61 -15.76 -2.99
C HIS A 86 12.28 -14.35 -2.50
N ILE A 87 11.16 -13.75 -2.93
CA ILE A 87 10.72 -12.44 -2.43
C ILE A 87 10.31 -12.54 -0.95
N ILE A 88 9.62 -13.62 -0.56
CA ILE A 88 9.23 -13.87 0.82
C ILE A 88 10.48 -14.08 1.71
N ALA A 89 11.50 -14.77 1.18
CA ALA A 89 12.76 -15.00 1.89
C ALA A 89 13.65 -13.75 2.01
N ALA A 90 13.57 -12.79 1.09
CA ALA A 90 14.39 -11.58 1.11
C ALA A 90 13.88 -10.49 2.10
N SER A 91 12.59 -10.48 2.42
CA SER A 91 12.00 -9.53 3.39
C SER A 91 12.15 -9.95 4.86
N CYS A 92 12.49 -11.21 5.11
CA CYS A 92 12.88 -11.67 6.43
C CYS A 92 14.40 -11.73 6.45
N GLY A 93 15.05 -10.76 7.09
CA GLY A 93 16.49 -10.83 7.38
C GLY A 93 16.86 -12.20 7.95
N ALA A 94 18.12 -12.61 7.76
CA ALA A 94 18.66 -13.91 8.16
C ALA A 94 18.00 -14.42 9.45
N PHE A 95 17.37 -15.60 9.38
CA PHE A 95 16.72 -16.23 10.54
C PHE A 95 17.73 -16.31 11.68
N GLN A 96 17.59 -15.42 12.65
CA GLN A 96 18.38 -15.42 13.85
C GLN A 96 17.61 -16.22 14.88
N GLU A 97 18.08 -17.41 15.16
CA GLU A 97 17.53 -18.24 16.23
C GLU A 97 17.66 -17.46 17.54
N ILE A 98 16.52 -17.23 18.18
CA ILE A 98 16.45 -16.54 19.46
C ILE A 98 16.71 -17.58 20.55
N ASP A 99 17.78 -17.40 21.31
CA ASP A 99 18.02 -18.16 22.53
C ASP A 99 17.03 -17.69 23.62
N ALA A 100 15.92 -18.42 23.75
CA ALA A 100 14.87 -18.12 24.71
C ALA A 100 15.38 -18.12 26.16
N ASP A 101 16.36 -18.97 26.50
CA ASP A 101 16.88 -19.07 27.86
C ASP A 101 17.68 -17.81 28.23
N SER A 102 18.42 -17.24 27.27
CA SER A 102 19.11 -15.97 27.46
C SER A 102 18.14 -14.82 27.72
N LEU A 103 17.03 -14.75 26.98
CA LEU A 103 16.02 -13.69 27.17
C LEU A 103 15.26 -13.83 28.48
N ILE A 104 14.94 -15.05 28.89
CA ILE A 104 14.31 -15.32 30.19
C ILE A 104 15.23 -14.86 31.33
N LYS A 105 16.53 -15.13 31.22
CA LYS A 105 17.52 -14.70 32.21
C LYS A 105 17.64 -13.17 32.29
N GLU A 106 17.67 -12.49 31.15
CA GLU A 106 17.70 -11.02 31.09
C GLU A 106 16.45 -10.41 31.74
N LEU A 107 15.28 -10.99 31.48
CA LEU A 107 14.02 -10.58 32.10
C LEU A 107 14.03 -10.76 33.63
N ASP A 108 14.54 -11.90 34.11
CA ASP A 108 14.66 -12.17 35.55
C ASP A 108 15.61 -11.16 36.23
N GLU A 109 16.71 -10.79 35.57
CA GLU A 109 17.65 -9.77 36.05
C GLU A 109 16.99 -8.38 36.14
N MET A 110 16.23 -7.98 35.10
CA MET A 110 15.47 -6.73 35.10
C MET A 110 14.41 -6.69 36.22
N ILE A 111 13.68 -7.78 36.43
CA ILE A 111 12.69 -7.90 37.51
C ILE A 111 13.38 -7.82 38.87
N ALA A 112 14.53 -8.49 39.04
CA ALA A 112 15.29 -8.45 40.29
C ALA A 112 15.87 -7.06 40.58
N GLN A 113 16.26 -6.30 39.56
CA GLN A 113 16.69 -4.90 39.71
C GLN A 113 15.52 -3.99 40.10
N ALA A 114 14.37 -4.13 39.43
CA ALA A 114 13.17 -3.34 39.74
C ALA A 114 12.70 -3.55 41.18
N ARG A 115 12.76 -4.79 41.67
CA ARG A 115 12.42 -5.13 43.07
C ARG A 115 13.43 -4.55 44.07
N ARG A 116 14.71 -4.51 43.72
CA ARG A 116 15.76 -3.90 44.57
C ARG A 116 15.64 -2.38 44.66
N GLY A 117 15.28 -1.73 43.55
CA GLY A 117 14.99 -0.29 43.53
C GLY A 117 13.78 0.13 44.37
N GLN A 118 12.87 -0.79 44.70
CA GLN A 118 11.74 -0.55 45.60
C GLN A 118 12.10 -0.70 47.09
N THR A 119 13.19 -1.39 47.43
CA THR A 119 13.62 -1.60 48.83
C THR A 119 14.50 -0.46 49.38
N ASP A 120 15.08 0.39 48.53
CA ASP A 120 15.95 1.52 48.96
C ASP A 120 15.17 2.82 49.27
N THR A 121 13.83 2.80 49.22
CA THR A 121 12.97 3.95 49.56
C THR A 121 12.22 3.81 50.90
N GLN A 122 12.70 2.95 51.80
CA GLN A 122 12.19 2.85 53.18
C GLN A 122 13.20 3.36 54.22
#